data_AF-A0A963MLB4-F1
#
_entry.id   AF-A0A963MLB4-F1
#
_cell.length_a   1.000
_cell.length_b   1.000
_cell.length_c   1.000
_cell.angle_alpha   90.00
_cell.angle_beta   90.00
_cell.angle_gamma   90.00
#
_symmetry.space_group_name_H-M   'P 1'
#
loop_
_entity.id
_entity.type
_entity.pdbx_description
1 polymer ?
#
loop_
_entity_poly.entity_id
_entity_poly.type
_entity_poly.pdbx_seq_one_letter_code
_entity_poly.pdbx_strand_id
1 'polypeptide(L)'
;DSQYLTPRITREQCQLAIVGPARVFGGSVEPHLVNRLLNDFGPDPDQLPLLQHALMRMWQRARARAENTGQPPLLTQADYTALGGLARALSNHADEVLGELPAAQRAIAEVMFRCLTERGMGRRDTRSPAILADVASVAGVTAQDVYPVVEAFRRPDRSFIVPPSGRPLTPSTLLDIGHESLIRQWRTLGDWVEQEATCASLYQRLKVTARLWQQGEEALLRNPGLERALQWLAQERPFSAWAKRYGSEEEFAGTIAFLRASEQAWSEEQRRQQEAAALEQEQQIARKTRESEQERLKAENTALRNHKRFLSAIAVLVPLLLAAAIGAGWQMKIAKDEAKAKDRAVQAAIAAQEVARAEADRTAQLLERLTNSERTKRAFLTGDIEAIRQLARAAGKSPEMQFGATKTASGWKASDGKPIYRYELYPTPASLAGPLASASQISYYMAHETFREKLLTAGPANGFAASYQGWGCLTVVYVLVEYADPERPPDVTSYDMCEALGR
;
A
#
# COMPACT_ATOMS: atom_id res chain seq x y z
N ASP A 1 18.24 27.86 -43.61
CA ASP A 1 17.69 26.59 -43.09
C ASP A 1 16.43 26.18 -43.82
N SER A 2 16.55 25.27 -44.79
CA SER A 2 15.40 24.65 -45.44
C SER A 2 15.08 23.33 -44.75
N GLN A 3 14.14 23.34 -43.80
CA GLN A 3 13.56 22.11 -43.28
C GLN A 3 12.64 21.53 -44.37
N TYR A 4 13.06 20.43 -45.00
CA TYR A 4 12.22 19.68 -45.93
C TYR A 4 11.39 18.67 -45.14
N LEU A 5 10.09 18.93 -45.00
CA LEU A 5 9.15 17.98 -44.39
C LEU A 5 8.86 16.88 -45.40
N THR A 6 9.31 15.65 -45.12
CA THR A 6 8.92 14.48 -45.92
C THR A 6 7.41 14.26 -45.79
N PRO A 7 6.66 14.21 -46.90
CA PRO A 7 5.23 14.00 -46.87
C PRO A 7 4.90 12.63 -46.26
N ARG A 8 3.72 12.53 -45.63
CA ARG A 8 3.24 11.26 -45.08
C ARG A 8 3.02 10.26 -46.20
N ILE A 9 3.33 8.99 -45.93
CA ILE A 9 3.09 7.89 -46.86
C ILE A 9 1.58 7.77 -47.14
N THR A 10 1.18 7.70 -48.40
CA THR A 10 -0.23 7.47 -48.76
C THR A 10 -0.63 6.02 -48.44
N ARG A 11 -1.93 5.74 -48.44
CA ARG A 11 -2.43 4.38 -48.21
C ARG A 11 -1.92 3.41 -49.28
N GLU A 12 -1.87 3.84 -50.55
CA GLU A 12 -1.34 3.03 -51.65
C GLU A 12 0.17 2.78 -51.50
N GLN A 13 0.93 3.81 -51.10
CA GLN A 13 2.36 3.66 -50.84
C GLN A 13 2.63 2.74 -49.65
N CYS A 14 1.81 2.81 -48.60
CA CYS A 14 1.88 1.90 -47.46
C CYS A 14 1.58 0.45 -47.88
N GLN A 15 0.58 0.25 -48.74
CA GLN A 15 0.29 -1.05 -49.33
C GLN A 15 1.48 -1.62 -50.12
N LEU A 16 2.15 -0.78 -50.92
CA LEU A 16 3.37 -1.14 -51.62
C LEU A 16 4.52 -1.47 -50.65
N ALA A 17 4.66 -0.73 -49.56
CA ALA A 17 5.65 -1.00 -48.52
C ALA A 17 5.39 -2.34 -47.78
N ILE A 18 4.13 -2.76 -47.68
CA ILE A 18 3.75 -4.06 -47.08
C ILE A 18 4.04 -5.22 -48.05
N VAL A 19 3.56 -5.11 -49.30
CA VAL A 19 3.54 -6.24 -50.25
C VAL A 19 4.84 -6.34 -51.06
N GLY A 20 5.46 -5.20 -51.37
CA GLY A 20 6.64 -5.09 -52.23
C GLY A 20 7.83 -5.92 -51.74
N PRO A 21 8.27 -5.77 -50.48
CA PRO A 21 9.40 -6.53 -49.95
C PRO A 21 9.18 -8.04 -50.01
N ALA A 22 8.00 -8.53 -49.58
CA ALA A 22 7.67 -9.95 -49.64
C ALA A 22 7.79 -10.49 -51.07
N ARG A 23 7.27 -9.75 -52.06
CA ARG A 23 7.33 -10.14 -53.48
C ARG A 23 8.76 -10.23 -54.01
N VAL A 24 9.62 -9.28 -53.67
CA VAL A 24 11.03 -9.28 -54.10
C VAL A 24 11.77 -10.51 -53.57
N PHE A 25 11.43 -10.98 -52.38
CA PHE A 25 12.01 -12.18 -51.77
C PHE A 25 11.22 -13.47 -52.06
N GLY A 26 10.39 -13.50 -53.11
CA GLY A 26 9.67 -14.70 -53.56
C GLY A 26 8.52 -15.14 -52.66
N GLY A 27 8.08 -14.28 -51.74
CA GLY A 27 6.93 -14.50 -50.87
C GLY A 27 5.71 -13.65 -51.25
N SER A 28 4.65 -13.78 -50.45
CA SER A 28 3.40 -13.02 -50.64
C SER A 28 2.72 -12.72 -49.30
N VAL A 29 1.72 -11.84 -49.33
CA VAL A 29 0.94 -11.41 -48.16
C VAL A 29 -0.54 -11.65 -48.46
N GLU A 30 -1.26 -12.26 -47.52
CA GLU A 30 -2.71 -12.47 -47.68
C GLU A 30 -3.46 -11.15 -47.92
N PRO A 31 -4.38 -11.07 -48.89
CA PRO A 31 -5.11 -9.83 -49.20
C PRO A 31 -5.88 -9.26 -48.00
N HIS A 32 -6.49 -10.13 -47.18
CA HIS A 32 -7.21 -9.71 -45.99
C HIS A 32 -6.27 -9.11 -44.94
N LEU A 33 -5.08 -9.68 -44.77
CA LEU A 33 -4.04 -9.17 -43.89
C LEU A 33 -3.54 -7.80 -44.34
N VAL A 34 -3.37 -7.57 -45.64
CA VAL A 34 -2.99 -6.23 -46.16
C VAL A 34 -4.00 -5.18 -45.73
N ASN A 35 -5.29 -5.45 -45.92
CA ASN A 35 -6.35 -4.54 -45.48
C ASN A 35 -6.35 -4.33 -43.97
N ARG A 36 -6.10 -5.40 -43.19
CA ARG A 36 -5.99 -5.31 -41.74
C ARG A 36 -4.82 -4.41 -41.30
N LEU A 37 -3.63 -4.63 -41.86
CA LEU A 37 -2.43 -3.82 -41.58
C LEU A 37 -2.65 -2.35 -41.95
N LEU A 38 -3.26 -2.07 -43.10
CA LEU A 38 -3.59 -0.70 -43.52
C LEU A 38 -4.65 -0.01 -42.64
N ASN A 39 -5.51 -0.77 -41.98
CA ASN A 39 -6.50 -0.23 -41.05
C ASN A 39 -5.92 -0.01 -39.66
N ASP A 40 -5.02 -0.89 -39.22
CA ASP A 40 -4.32 -0.77 -37.95
C ASP A 40 -3.19 0.30 -38.03
N PHE A 41 -2.70 0.59 -39.24
CA PHE A 41 -1.77 1.69 -39.53
C PHE A 41 -2.48 3.05 -39.39
N GLY A 42 -2.40 3.62 -38.19
CA GLY A 42 -3.01 4.90 -37.84
C GLY A 42 -2.24 6.13 -38.37
N PRO A 43 -2.69 7.36 -38.03
CA PRO A 43 -2.03 8.60 -38.43
C PRO A 43 -0.83 8.98 -37.53
N ASP A 44 -0.43 8.13 -36.59
CA ASP A 44 0.65 8.43 -35.64
C ASP A 44 2.03 8.34 -36.34
N PRO A 45 2.96 9.29 -36.14
CA PRO A 45 4.32 9.21 -36.67
C PRO A 45 5.08 7.91 -36.34
N ASP A 46 4.71 7.19 -35.26
CA ASP A 46 5.37 5.94 -34.84
C ASP A 46 4.93 4.68 -35.58
N GLN A 47 3.97 4.80 -36.49
CA GLN A 47 3.35 3.61 -37.11
C GLN A 47 4.29 2.90 -38.08
N LEU A 48 5.23 3.62 -38.71
CA LEU A 48 6.14 3.02 -39.68
C LEU A 48 7.19 2.10 -39.05
N PRO A 49 7.93 2.50 -37.98
CA PRO A 49 8.80 1.58 -37.25
C PRO A 49 8.06 0.33 -36.72
N LEU A 50 6.83 0.50 -36.22
CA LEU A 50 6.01 -0.61 -35.75
C LEU A 50 5.62 -1.55 -36.89
N LEU A 51 5.21 -1.00 -38.03
CA LEU A 51 4.82 -1.79 -39.20
C LEU A 51 6.01 -2.57 -39.74
N GLN A 52 7.17 -1.92 -39.87
CA GLN A 52 8.41 -2.58 -40.27
C GLN A 52 8.75 -3.73 -39.32
N HIS A 53 8.67 -3.49 -38.01
CA HIS A 53 8.98 -4.50 -37.01
C HIS A 53 8.01 -5.69 -37.07
N ALA A 54 6.71 -5.43 -37.19
CA ALA A 54 5.69 -6.46 -37.32
C ALA A 54 5.89 -7.29 -38.59
N LEU A 55 6.12 -6.65 -39.75
CA LEU A 55 6.35 -7.35 -41.02
C LEU A 55 7.62 -8.21 -40.98
N MET A 56 8.70 -7.70 -40.40
CA MET A 56 9.96 -8.44 -40.22
C MET A 56 9.75 -9.69 -39.37
N ARG A 57 9.00 -9.59 -38.27
CA ARG A 57 8.61 -10.71 -37.41
C ARG A 57 7.72 -11.73 -38.12
N MET A 58 6.73 -11.27 -38.87
CA MET A 58 5.85 -12.13 -39.67
C MET A 58 6.63 -12.86 -40.75
N TRP A 59 7.58 -12.18 -41.40
CA TRP A 59 8.45 -12.77 -42.41
C TRP A 59 9.31 -13.89 -41.85
N GLN A 60 9.90 -13.75 -40.66
CA GLN A 60 10.66 -14.82 -40.01
C GLN A 60 9.81 -16.07 -39.77
N ARG A 61 8.56 -15.89 -39.30
CA ARG A 61 7.61 -16.99 -39.11
C ARG A 61 7.22 -17.65 -40.43
N ALA A 62 6.92 -16.83 -41.45
CA ALA A 62 6.57 -17.30 -42.78
C ALA A 62 7.73 -18.07 -43.43
N ARG A 63 8.97 -17.60 -43.25
CA ARG A 63 10.18 -18.28 -43.73
C ARG A 63 10.42 -19.61 -43.03
N ALA A 64 10.35 -19.66 -41.70
CA ALA A 64 10.48 -20.91 -40.97
C ALA A 64 9.41 -21.93 -41.38
N ARG A 65 8.17 -21.48 -41.62
CA ARG A 65 7.09 -22.33 -42.15
C ARG A 65 7.37 -22.78 -43.59
N ALA A 66 7.87 -21.90 -44.45
CA ALA A 66 8.25 -22.22 -45.82
C ALA A 66 9.36 -23.28 -45.88
N GLU A 67 10.39 -23.14 -45.04
CA GLU A 67 11.50 -24.10 -44.93
C GLU A 67 11.01 -25.50 -44.52
N ASN A 68 9.99 -25.58 -43.67
CA ASN A 68 9.38 -26.86 -43.25
C ASN A 68 8.42 -27.48 -44.28
N THR A 69 7.81 -26.67 -45.15
CA THR A 69 6.73 -27.12 -46.07
C THR A 69 7.16 -27.20 -47.53
N GLY A 70 8.30 -26.58 -47.89
CA GLY A 70 8.75 -26.39 -49.27
C GLY A 70 7.92 -25.38 -50.07
N GLN A 71 6.97 -24.69 -49.44
CA GLN A 71 6.12 -23.68 -50.08
C GLN A 71 6.74 -22.28 -50.01
N PRO A 72 6.42 -21.35 -50.93
CA PRO A 72 6.90 -19.98 -50.83
C PRO A 72 6.41 -19.30 -49.53
N PRO A 73 7.20 -18.39 -48.93
CA PRO A 73 6.80 -17.68 -47.72
C PRO A 73 5.50 -16.88 -47.94
N LEU A 74 4.46 -17.20 -47.16
CA LEU A 74 3.19 -16.48 -47.15
C LEU A 74 2.98 -15.85 -45.78
N LEU A 75 2.84 -14.53 -45.71
CA LEU A 75 2.44 -13.83 -44.48
C LEU A 75 0.93 -13.94 -44.29
N THR A 76 0.51 -14.45 -43.13
CA THR A 76 -0.90 -14.77 -42.86
C THR A 76 -1.50 -13.94 -41.72
N GLN A 77 -2.84 -13.86 -41.67
CA GLN A 77 -3.57 -13.28 -40.56
C GLN A 77 -3.25 -14.00 -39.22
N ALA A 78 -2.95 -15.29 -39.27
CA ALA A 78 -2.52 -16.07 -38.10
C ALA A 78 -1.16 -15.59 -37.57
N ASP A 79 -0.21 -15.29 -38.46
CA ASP A 79 1.09 -14.73 -38.04
C ASP A 79 0.90 -13.36 -37.36
N TYR A 80 0.04 -12.50 -37.92
CA TYR A 80 -0.23 -11.18 -37.35
C TYR A 80 -0.90 -11.27 -35.97
N THR A 81 -1.88 -12.16 -35.83
CA THR A 81 -2.57 -12.41 -34.57
C THR A 81 -1.62 -12.98 -33.51
N ALA A 82 -0.74 -13.89 -33.91
CA ALA A 82 0.27 -14.49 -33.02
C ALA A 82 1.25 -13.46 -32.45
N LEU A 83 1.51 -12.35 -33.17
CA LEU A 83 2.31 -11.23 -32.66
C LEU A 83 1.52 -10.31 -31.72
N GLY A 84 0.20 -10.49 -31.60
CA GLY A 84 -0.67 -9.62 -30.82
C GLY A 84 -1.13 -8.36 -31.57
N GLY A 85 -0.93 -8.32 -32.90
CA GLY A 85 -1.21 -7.18 -33.76
C GLY A 85 -0.15 -6.07 -33.68
N LEU A 86 -0.33 -5.00 -34.47
CA LEU A 86 0.64 -3.89 -34.57
C LEU A 86 0.90 -3.21 -33.22
N ALA A 87 -0.14 -3.06 -32.41
CA ALA A 87 -0.07 -2.41 -31.10
C ALA A 87 0.80 -3.17 -30.08
N ARG A 88 0.93 -4.49 -30.19
CA ARG A 88 1.66 -5.31 -29.20
C ARG A 88 2.88 -6.02 -29.77
N ALA A 89 3.04 -6.11 -31.09
CA ALA A 89 4.11 -6.85 -31.74
C ALA A 89 5.50 -6.47 -31.21
N LEU A 90 5.76 -5.18 -31.05
CA LEU A 90 7.04 -4.68 -30.54
C LEU A 90 7.23 -4.96 -29.04
N SER A 91 6.20 -4.71 -28.20
CA SER A 91 6.27 -5.00 -26.77
C SER A 91 6.48 -6.49 -26.50
N ASN A 92 5.70 -7.34 -27.16
CA ASN A 92 5.77 -8.79 -27.01
C ASN A 92 7.15 -9.30 -27.40
N HIS A 93 7.73 -8.78 -28.49
CA HIS A 93 9.09 -9.15 -28.87
C HIS A 93 10.12 -8.72 -27.84
N ALA A 94 10.08 -7.46 -27.36
CA ALA A 94 11.01 -6.99 -26.35
C ALA A 94 10.92 -7.81 -25.05
N ASP A 95 9.71 -8.20 -24.64
CA ASP A 95 9.47 -9.09 -23.50
C ASP A 95 9.98 -10.52 -23.74
N GLU A 96 9.87 -11.05 -24.96
CA GLU A 96 10.48 -12.33 -25.35
C GLU A 96 12.02 -12.27 -25.23
N VAL A 97 12.66 -11.21 -25.72
CA VAL A 97 14.12 -11.02 -25.58
C VAL A 97 14.53 -10.99 -24.12
N LEU A 98 13.80 -10.22 -23.30
CA LEU A 98 14.05 -10.15 -21.88
C LEU A 98 13.87 -11.52 -21.20
N GLY A 99 12.88 -12.30 -21.66
CA GLY A 99 12.61 -13.66 -21.19
C GLY A 99 13.73 -14.67 -21.52
N GLU A 100 14.46 -14.47 -22.61
CA GLU A 100 15.60 -15.32 -22.98
C GLU A 100 16.84 -15.07 -22.10
N LEU A 101 16.94 -13.91 -21.45
CA LEU A 101 18.09 -13.58 -20.60
C LEU A 101 18.01 -14.28 -19.23
N PRO A 102 19.14 -14.73 -18.67
CA PRO A 102 19.25 -15.13 -17.26
C PRO A 102 18.88 -14.00 -16.30
N ALA A 103 18.46 -14.34 -15.08
CA ALA A 103 17.99 -13.35 -14.09
C ALA A 103 18.97 -12.20 -13.83
N ALA A 104 20.28 -12.49 -13.72
CA ALA A 104 21.31 -11.45 -13.55
C ALA A 104 21.39 -10.49 -14.74
N GLN A 105 21.24 -11.00 -15.97
CA GLN A 105 21.27 -10.21 -17.20
C GLN A 105 19.98 -9.40 -17.39
N ARG A 106 18.83 -9.88 -16.90
CA ARG A 106 17.58 -9.11 -16.89
C ARG A 106 17.68 -7.86 -16.03
N ALA A 107 18.30 -7.96 -14.86
CA ALA A 107 18.55 -6.80 -14.00
C ALA A 107 19.45 -5.77 -14.69
N ILE A 108 20.50 -6.22 -15.40
CA ILE A 108 21.36 -5.35 -16.21
C ILE A 108 20.56 -4.72 -17.36
N ALA A 109 19.68 -5.47 -18.03
CA ALA A 109 18.84 -4.97 -19.11
C ALA A 109 17.91 -3.83 -18.64
N GLU A 110 17.28 -4.02 -17.48
CA GLU A 110 16.44 -2.99 -16.86
C GLU A 110 17.24 -1.71 -16.60
N VAL A 111 18.40 -1.81 -15.96
CA VAL A 111 19.29 -0.65 -15.71
C VAL A 111 19.71 0.01 -17.01
N MET A 112 20.11 -0.78 -18.01
CA MET A 112 20.51 -0.27 -19.32
C MET A 112 19.38 0.53 -19.97
N PHE A 113 18.16 0.00 -20.04
CA PHE A 113 17.06 0.73 -20.65
C PHE A 113 16.62 1.97 -19.86
N ARG A 114 16.70 1.94 -18.52
CA ARG A 114 16.50 3.14 -17.68
C ARG A 114 17.58 4.21 -17.95
N CYS A 115 18.82 3.80 -18.24
CA CYS A 115 19.89 4.72 -18.63
C CYS A 115 19.66 5.31 -20.01
N LEU A 116 19.12 4.51 -20.94
CA LEU A 116 18.89 4.88 -22.34
C LEU A 116 17.62 5.71 -22.57
N THR A 117 16.88 6.00 -21.51
CA THR A 117 15.63 6.74 -21.56
C THR A 117 15.65 7.87 -20.55
N GLU A 118 14.92 8.93 -20.87
CA GLU A 118 14.72 10.06 -19.99
C GLU A 118 13.30 10.58 -20.15
N ARG A 119 12.70 10.99 -19.03
CA ARG A 119 11.40 11.65 -19.04
C ARG A 119 11.59 13.15 -18.99
N GLY A 120 11.39 13.80 -20.13
CA GLY A 120 11.46 15.26 -20.25
C GLY A 120 10.30 15.98 -19.54
N MET A 121 10.44 17.31 -19.40
CA MET A 121 9.35 18.17 -18.91
C MET A 121 8.11 18.00 -19.82
N GLY A 122 6.98 17.60 -19.22
CA GLY A 122 5.74 17.31 -19.96
C GLY A 122 5.43 15.83 -20.19
N ARG A 123 6.09 14.90 -19.48
CA ARG A 123 5.85 13.43 -19.53
C ARG A 123 6.06 12.83 -20.92
N ARG A 124 6.88 13.46 -21.76
CA ARG A 124 7.35 12.83 -23.00
C ARG A 124 8.61 12.04 -22.69
N ASP A 125 8.52 10.74 -22.89
CA ASP A 125 9.64 9.84 -22.72
C ASP A 125 10.46 9.88 -24.02
N THR A 126 11.73 10.26 -23.89
CA THR A 126 12.68 10.46 -24.99
C THR A 126 13.89 9.58 -24.82
N ARG A 127 14.63 9.37 -25.91
CA ARG A 127 15.91 8.66 -25.86
C ARG A 127 16.98 9.49 -25.14
N SER A 128 17.83 8.83 -24.38
CA SER A 128 18.98 9.42 -23.69
C SER A 128 20.21 8.55 -23.93
N PRO A 129 21.02 8.82 -24.97
CA PRO A 129 22.18 7.98 -25.29
C PRO A 129 23.15 7.90 -24.11
N ALA A 130 23.68 6.70 -23.82
CA ALA A 130 24.56 6.45 -22.68
C ALA A 130 25.81 5.66 -23.07
N ILE A 131 26.95 5.94 -22.43
CA ILE A 131 28.18 5.17 -22.63
C ILE A 131 28.04 3.83 -21.91
N LEU A 132 28.50 2.75 -22.56
CA LEU A 132 28.42 1.40 -22.01
C LEU A 132 29.08 1.28 -20.63
N ALA A 133 30.25 1.91 -20.42
CA ALA A 133 30.92 1.96 -19.12
C ALA A 133 30.06 2.62 -18.02
N ASP A 134 29.30 3.67 -18.36
CA ASP A 134 28.41 4.34 -17.40
C ASP A 134 27.23 3.43 -17.05
N VAL A 135 26.65 2.75 -18.04
CA VAL A 135 25.61 1.74 -17.81
C VAL A 135 26.12 0.63 -16.89
N ALA A 136 27.33 0.12 -17.13
CA ALA A 136 27.94 -0.89 -16.28
C ALA A 136 28.15 -0.38 -14.85
N SER A 137 28.61 0.87 -14.71
CA SER A 137 28.79 1.52 -13.41
C SER A 137 27.47 1.64 -12.66
N VAL A 138 26.38 2.07 -13.32
CA VAL A 138 25.02 2.17 -12.73
C VAL A 138 24.43 0.80 -12.40
N ALA A 139 24.78 -0.25 -13.14
CA ALA A 139 24.35 -1.61 -12.85
C ALA A 139 25.22 -2.28 -11.75
N GLY A 140 26.32 -1.67 -11.33
CA GLY A 140 27.25 -2.24 -10.35
C GLY A 140 28.00 -3.47 -10.87
N VAL A 141 28.20 -3.57 -12.18
CA VAL A 141 28.83 -4.71 -12.87
C VAL A 141 30.00 -4.24 -13.75
N THR A 142 30.73 -5.17 -14.33
CA THR A 142 31.80 -4.83 -15.28
C THR A 142 31.22 -4.54 -16.67
N ALA A 143 31.94 -3.77 -17.50
CA ALA A 143 31.53 -3.54 -18.90
C ALA A 143 31.31 -4.86 -19.67
N GLN A 144 32.08 -5.90 -19.34
CA GLN A 144 32.00 -7.21 -19.98
C GLN A 144 30.66 -7.92 -19.70
N ASP A 145 30.07 -7.70 -18.52
CA ASP A 145 28.79 -8.29 -18.14
C ASP A 145 27.61 -7.67 -18.92
N VAL A 146 27.79 -6.44 -19.41
CA VAL A 146 26.78 -5.71 -20.22
C VAL A 146 26.79 -6.17 -21.68
N TYR A 147 27.91 -6.69 -22.19
CA TYR A 147 28.04 -7.11 -23.59
C TYR A 147 27.00 -8.14 -24.03
N PRO A 148 26.79 -9.28 -23.34
CA PRO A 148 25.78 -10.26 -23.75
C PRO A 148 24.36 -9.68 -23.75
N VAL A 149 24.07 -8.73 -22.86
CA VAL A 149 22.78 -8.04 -22.80
C VAL A 149 22.58 -7.17 -24.03
N VAL A 150 23.56 -6.31 -24.34
CA VAL A 150 23.53 -5.47 -25.54
C VAL A 150 23.41 -6.32 -26.79
N GLU A 151 24.17 -7.42 -26.88
CA GLU A 151 24.10 -8.35 -28.01
C GLU A 151 22.72 -8.94 -28.22
N ALA A 152 22.04 -9.37 -27.16
CA ALA A 152 20.70 -9.94 -27.24
C ALA A 152 19.66 -8.97 -27.83
N PHE A 153 19.77 -7.67 -27.49
CA PHE A 153 18.84 -6.64 -27.98
C PHE A 153 19.22 -6.03 -29.34
N ARG A 154 20.48 -6.15 -29.79
CA ARG A 154 20.93 -5.62 -31.09
C ARG A 154 21.05 -6.66 -32.21
N ARG A 155 20.63 -7.92 -31.97
CA ARG A 155 20.64 -8.96 -33.00
C ARG A 155 19.94 -8.48 -34.28
N PRO A 156 20.36 -8.96 -35.47
CA PRO A 156 19.78 -8.50 -36.74
C PRO A 156 18.26 -8.63 -36.83
N ASP A 157 17.68 -9.61 -36.14
CA ASP A 157 16.24 -9.87 -36.05
C ASP A 157 15.48 -8.92 -35.11
N ARG A 158 16.17 -8.06 -34.35
CA ARG A 158 15.58 -7.33 -33.21
C ARG A 158 15.91 -5.84 -33.22
N SER A 159 17.17 -5.48 -33.51
CA SER A 159 17.66 -4.11 -33.76
C SER A 159 17.10 -3.03 -32.80
N PHE A 160 16.94 -3.36 -31.52
CA PHE A 160 16.37 -2.43 -30.54
C PHE A 160 17.38 -1.39 -30.05
N ILE A 161 18.67 -1.72 -30.11
CA ILE A 161 19.78 -0.90 -29.63
C ILE A 161 20.78 -0.62 -30.75
N VAL A 162 21.35 0.58 -30.72
CA VAL A 162 22.45 1.06 -31.57
C VAL A 162 23.73 1.12 -30.71
N PRO A 163 24.92 0.76 -31.22
CA PRO A 163 25.24 0.35 -32.60
C PRO A 163 24.70 -1.04 -32.97
N PRO A 164 24.42 -1.29 -34.27
CA PRO A 164 23.93 -2.58 -34.73
C PRO A 164 24.95 -3.71 -34.50
N SER A 165 24.44 -4.95 -34.50
CA SER A 165 25.28 -6.15 -34.39
C SER A 165 26.42 -6.16 -35.43
N GLY A 166 27.55 -6.77 -35.08
CA GLY A 166 28.77 -6.81 -35.89
C GLY A 166 29.75 -5.67 -35.65
N ARG A 167 29.35 -4.60 -34.95
CA ARG A 167 30.30 -3.59 -34.43
C ARG A 167 30.83 -4.02 -33.06
N PRO A 168 32.15 -4.07 -32.84
CA PRO A 168 32.71 -4.47 -31.55
C PRO A 168 32.25 -3.51 -30.45
N LEU A 169 31.87 -4.07 -29.30
CA LEU A 169 31.56 -3.30 -28.10
C LEU A 169 32.86 -3.00 -27.36
N THR A 170 32.97 -1.77 -26.90
CA THR A 170 34.05 -1.27 -26.06
C THR A 170 33.43 -0.54 -24.87
N PRO A 171 34.17 -0.33 -23.76
CA PRO A 171 33.65 0.45 -22.64
C PRO A 171 33.21 1.87 -23.05
N SER A 172 33.83 2.47 -24.08
CA SER A 172 33.49 3.78 -24.63
C SER A 172 32.38 3.78 -25.67
N THR A 173 31.75 2.63 -25.95
CA THR A 173 30.68 2.55 -26.95
C THR A 173 29.45 3.32 -26.49
N LEU A 174 28.99 4.26 -27.32
CA LEU A 174 27.72 4.97 -27.12
C LEU A 174 26.55 4.05 -27.50
N LEU A 175 25.71 3.74 -26.52
CA LEU A 175 24.49 2.98 -26.66
C LEU A 175 23.30 3.94 -26.83
N ASP A 176 22.38 3.63 -27.72
CA ASP A 176 21.13 4.38 -27.92
C ASP A 176 19.99 3.42 -28.32
N ILE A 177 18.75 3.84 -28.11
CA ILE A 177 17.57 3.13 -28.59
C ILE A 177 17.40 3.42 -30.08
N GLY A 178 17.20 2.36 -30.88
CA GLY A 178 17.08 2.50 -32.34
C GLY A 178 15.93 3.40 -32.78
N HIS A 179 14.76 3.27 -32.15
CA HIS A 179 13.60 4.11 -32.41
C HIS A 179 12.80 4.37 -31.13
N GLU A 180 12.35 5.62 -30.93
CA GLU A 180 11.55 6.00 -29.76
C GLU A 180 10.19 5.30 -29.68
N SER A 181 9.72 4.71 -30.78
CA SER A 181 8.53 3.84 -30.76
C SER A 181 8.72 2.65 -29.80
N LEU A 182 9.97 2.23 -29.52
CA LEU A 182 10.27 1.24 -28.49
C LEU A 182 9.85 1.74 -27.10
N ILE A 183 10.22 2.97 -26.76
CA ILE A 183 9.93 3.59 -25.46
C ILE A 183 8.42 3.69 -25.24
N ARG A 184 7.69 4.07 -26.28
CA ARG A 184 6.24 4.32 -26.20
C ARG A 184 5.39 3.05 -26.19
N GLN A 185 5.82 2.00 -26.89
CA GLN A 185 5.01 0.79 -27.07
C GLN A 185 5.43 -0.36 -26.15
N TRP A 186 6.67 -0.38 -25.66
CA TRP A 186 7.11 -1.42 -24.74
C TRP A 186 6.64 -1.12 -23.31
N ARG A 187 5.60 -1.83 -22.88
CA ARG A 187 4.95 -1.60 -21.58
C ARG A 187 5.92 -1.74 -20.40
N THR A 188 6.74 -2.79 -20.40
CA THR A 188 7.72 -3.05 -19.35
C THR A 188 8.72 -1.89 -19.22
N LEU A 189 9.18 -1.33 -20.35
CA LEU A 189 10.01 -0.14 -20.36
C LEU A 189 9.27 1.09 -19.85
N GLY A 190 8.01 1.28 -20.23
CA GLY A 190 7.18 2.37 -19.68
C GLY A 190 7.09 2.34 -18.16
N ASP A 191 6.89 1.15 -17.57
CA ASP A 191 6.87 0.97 -16.11
C ASP A 191 8.23 1.33 -15.48
N TRP A 192 9.35 0.92 -16.10
CA TRP A 192 10.69 1.26 -15.64
C TRP A 192 10.99 2.76 -15.74
N VAL A 193 10.57 3.42 -16.82
CA VAL A 193 10.73 4.86 -17.03
C VAL A 193 9.94 5.65 -15.99
N GLU A 194 8.71 5.24 -15.67
CA GLU A 194 7.90 5.89 -14.65
C GLU A 194 8.54 5.77 -13.25
N GLN A 195 9.07 4.59 -12.91
CA GLN A 195 9.79 4.35 -11.67
C GLN A 195 11.06 5.21 -11.58
N GLU A 196 11.87 5.22 -12.64
CA GLU A 196 13.08 6.02 -12.72
C GLU A 196 12.77 7.52 -12.61
N ALA A 197 11.75 8.01 -13.32
CA ALA A 197 11.34 9.41 -13.26
C ALA A 197 10.87 9.82 -11.86
N THR A 198 10.19 8.93 -11.14
CA THR A 198 9.77 9.16 -9.76
C THR A 198 10.99 9.30 -8.84
N CYS A 199 11.97 8.40 -8.99
CA CYS A 199 13.22 8.42 -8.23
C CYS A 199 14.05 9.67 -8.53
N ALA A 200 14.22 10.00 -9.81
CA ALA A 200 14.95 11.17 -10.26
C ALA A 200 14.30 12.47 -9.74
N SER A 201 12.97 12.58 -9.81
CA SER A 201 12.23 13.75 -9.33
C SER A 201 12.40 13.95 -7.81
N LEU A 202 12.32 12.87 -7.03
CA LEU A 202 12.56 12.94 -5.59
C LEU A 202 14.01 13.34 -5.29
N TYR A 203 14.98 12.74 -5.96
CA TYR A 203 16.39 13.08 -5.80
C TYR A 203 16.68 14.54 -6.15
N GLN A 204 16.17 15.05 -7.28
CA GLN A 204 16.35 16.45 -7.68
C GLN A 204 15.80 17.42 -6.62
N ARG A 205 14.64 17.11 -6.04
CA ARG A 205 14.08 17.91 -4.95
C ARG A 205 14.96 17.87 -3.70
N LEU A 206 15.36 16.67 -3.26
CA LEU A 206 16.23 16.50 -2.10
C LEU A 206 17.58 17.20 -2.29
N LYS A 207 18.14 17.14 -3.49
CA LYS A 207 19.39 17.83 -3.87
C LYS A 207 19.28 19.34 -3.70
N VAL A 208 18.20 19.94 -4.19
CA VAL A 208 17.94 21.38 -4.02
C VAL A 208 17.77 21.73 -2.54
N THR A 209 16.96 20.97 -1.80
CA THR A 209 16.75 21.19 -0.35
C THR A 209 18.05 21.05 0.44
N ALA A 210 18.87 20.04 0.14
CA ALA A 210 20.16 19.82 0.79
C ALA A 210 21.11 21.00 0.55
N ARG A 211 21.13 21.56 -0.66
CA ARG A 211 21.93 22.75 -0.99
C ARG A 211 21.48 23.98 -0.20
N LEU A 212 20.17 24.23 -0.12
CA LEU A 212 19.62 25.35 0.66
C LEU A 212 19.89 25.18 2.16
N TRP A 213 19.83 23.95 2.68
CA TRP A 213 20.19 23.67 4.07
C TRP A 213 21.67 23.95 4.36
N GLN A 214 22.58 23.59 3.45
CA GLN A 214 24.00 23.93 3.59
C GLN A 214 24.26 25.44 3.60
N GLN A 215 23.38 26.21 2.95
CA GLN A 215 23.41 27.68 2.95
C GLN A 215 22.72 28.31 4.17
N GLY A 216 22.08 27.49 5.02
CA GLY A 216 21.32 27.95 6.19
C GLY A 216 19.94 28.54 5.85
N GLU A 217 19.47 28.36 4.61
CA GLU A 217 18.19 28.92 4.13
C GLU A 217 17.00 27.97 4.35
N GLU A 218 17.27 26.69 4.62
CA GLU A 218 16.25 25.65 4.79
C GLU A 218 16.52 24.81 6.04
N ALA A 219 15.46 24.36 6.70
CA ALA A 219 15.57 23.50 7.87
C ALA A 219 15.77 22.02 7.49
N LEU A 220 16.17 21.20 8.47
CA LEU A 220 16.20 19.74 8.31
C LEU A 220 14.80 19.16 8.05
N LEU A 221 14.74 18.05 7.31
CA LEU A 221 13.47 17.39 7.02
C LEU A 221 12.81 16.84 8.28
N ARG A 222 11.48 17.00 8.35
CA ARG A 222 10.62 16.38 9.37
C ARG A 222 9.64 15.41 8.72
N ASN A 223 8.96 14.60 9.53
CA ASN A 223 7.88 13.75 9.03
C ASN A 223 6.70 14.60 8.51
N PRO A 224 6.04 14.17 7.42
CA PRO A 224 6.21 12.91 6.68
C PRO A 224 7.27 12.98 5.55
N GLY A 225 7.96 14.11 5.38
CA GLY A 225 8.96 14.28 4.31
C GLY A 225 10.20 13.41 4.50
N LEU A 226 10.71 13.34 5.74
CA LEU A 226 11.87 12.53 6.10
C LEU A 226 11.63 11.04 5.88
N GLU A 227 10.52 10.50 6.39
CA GLU A 227 10.15 9.09 6.23
C GLU A 227 10.11 8.65 4.75
N ARG A 228 9.48 9.46 3.88
CA ARG A 228 9.47 9.18 2.43
C ARG A 228 10.88 9.17 1.82
N ALA A 229 11.74 10.09 2.23
CA ALA A 229 13.11 10.16 1.73
C ALA A 229 13.97 8.97 2.21
N LEU A 230 13.81 8.54 3.47
CA LEU A 230 14.49 7.37 4.01
C LEU A 230 13.97 6.07 3.37
N GLN A 231 12.66 5.96 3.15
CA GLN A 231 12.07 4.82 2.45
C GLN A 231 12.63 4.69 1.02
N TRP A 232 12.69 5.81 0.29
CA TRP A 232 13.31 5.85 -1.03
C TRP A 232 14.78 5.40 -1.00
N LEU A 233 15.57 5.91 -0.04
CA LEU A 233 16.98 5.52 0.11
C LEU A 233 17.14 4.02 0.38
N ALA A 234 16.24 3.44 1.19
CA ALA A 234 16.26 2.02 1.53
C ALA A 234 15.84 1.10 0.37
N GLN A 235 14.84 1.52 -0.41
CA GLN A 235 14.28 0.77 -1.54
C GLN A 235 15.17 0.82 -2.78
N GLU A 236 15.52 2.03 -3.22
CA GLU A 236 16.21 2.25 -4.50
C GLU A 236 17.73 2.14 -4.37
N ARG A 237 18.26 2.32 -3.15
CA ARG A 237 19.70 2.30 -2.84
C ARG A 237 20.54 3.08 -3.87
N PRO A 238 20.17 4.34 -4.17
CA PRO A 238 20.88 5.15 -5.13
C PRO A 238 22.34 5.29 -4.70
N PHE A 239 23.24 5.29 -5.67
CA PHE A 239 24.67 5.46 -5.45
C PHE A 239 25.24 6.48 -6.43
N SER A 240 26.51 6.84 -6.24
CA SER A 240 27.12 7.97 -6.93
C SER A 240 27.03 7.89 -8.45
N ALA A 241 27.21 6.70 -9.05
CA ALA A 241 27.15 6.55 -10.51
C ALA A 241 25.75 6.81 -11.08
N TRP A 242 24.69 6.37 -10.39
CA TRP A 242 23.32 6.70 -10.77
C TRP A 242 23.04 8.21 -10.62
N ALA A 243 23.48 8.80 -9.51
CA ALA A 243 23.24 10.21 -9.21
C ALA A 243 23.93 11.18 -10.18
N LYS A 244 25.06 10.78 -10.78
CA LYS A 244 25.76 11.56 -11.83
C LYS A 244 24.91 11.91 -13.04
N ARG A 245 23.85 11.13 -13.32
CA ARG A 245 22.90 11.44 -14.40
C ARG A 245 22.08 12.70 -14.13
N TYR A 246 21.96 13.08 -12.87
CA TYR A 246 21.06 14.12 -12.37
C TYR A 246 21.79 15.26 -11.65
N GLY A 247 23.12 15.15 -11.47
CA GLY A 247 23.95 16.11 -10.75
C GLY A 247 25.40 15.64 -10.65
N SER A 248 26.12 16.15 -9.67
CA SER A 248 27.52 15.79 -9.39
C SER A 248 27.65 14.81 -8.21
N GLU A 249 28.81 14.16 -8.07
CA GLU A 249 29.09 13.31 -6.90
C GLU A 249 29.07 14.11 -5.59
N GLU A 250 29.51 15.36 -5.62
CA GLU A 250 29.51 16.27 -4.47
C GLU A 250 28.08 16.60 -4.02
N GLU A 251 27.19 16.90 -4.96
CA GLU A 251 25.78 17.13 -4.68
C GLU A 251 25.09 15.87 -4.12
N PHE A 252 25.46 14.69 -4.63
CA PHE A 252 24.98 13.42 -4.08
C PHE A 252 25.46 13.23 -2.63
N ALA A 253 26.75 13.41 -2.36
CA ALA A 253 27.30 13.32 -1.01
C ALA A 253 26.64 14.31 -0.04
N GLY A 254 26.42 15.56 -0.49
CA GLY A 254 25.71 16.58 0.26
C GLY A 254 24.26 16.20 0.57
N THR A 255 23.55 15.61 -0.40
CA THR A 255 22.17 15.12 -0.22
C THR A 255 22.11 14.01 0.81
N ILE A 256 23.04 13.04 0.75
CA ILE A 256 23.10 11.95 1.73
C ILE A 256 23.46 12.48 3.13
N ALA A 257 24.37 13.44 3.23
CA ALA A 257 24.70 14.09 4.49
C ALA A 257 23.49 14.81 5.11
N PHE A 258 22.72 15.53 4.28
CA PHE A 258 21.49 16.20 4.69
C PHE A 258 20.43 15.21 5.23
N LEU A 259 20.24 14.08 4.56
CA LEU A 259 19.30 13.04 5.03
C LEU A 259 19.73 12.44 6.37
N ARG A 260 21.02 12.13 6.53
CA ARG A 260 21.56 11.63 7.81
C ARG A 260 21.40 12.66 8.94
N ALA A 261 21.68 13.93 8.67
CA ALA A 261 21.50 15.00 9.65
C ALA A 261 20.02 15.14 10.05
N SER A 262 19.10 15.02 9.07
CA SER A 262 17.66 15.08 9.32
C SER A 262 17.17 13.89 10.15
N GLU A 263 17.66 12.67 9.86
CA GLU A 263 17.38 11.46 10.64
C GLU A 263 17.87 11.56 12.08
N GLN A 264 19.10 12.02 12.27
CA GLN A 264 19.68 12.24 13.61
C GLN A 264 18.85 13.25 14.41
N ALA A 265 18.55 14.42 13.84
CA ALA A 265 17.75 15.43 14.49
C ALA A 265 16.34 14.94 14.86
N TRP A 266 15.71 14.15 13.98
CA TRP A 266 14.42 13.51 14.27
C TRP A 266 14.51 12.52 15.43
N SER A 267 15.53 11.66 15.45
CA SER A 267 15.73 10.67 16.51
C SER A 267 15.96 11.33 17.88
N GLU A 268 16.70 12.43 17.91
CA GLU A 268 16.94 13.22 19.12
C GLU A 268 15.67 13.93 19.60
N GLU A 269 14.86 14.46 18.68
CA GLU A 269 13.57 15.06 19.01
C GLU A 269 12.61 14.01 19.59
N GLN A 270 12.54 12.82 19.00
CA GLN A 270 11.73 11.71 19.52
C GLN A 270 12.18 11.29 20.92
N ARG A 271 13.49 11.16 21.14
CA ARG A 271 14.03 10.83 22.46
C ARG A 271 13.65 11.90 23.50
N ARG A 272 13.78 13.18 23.16
CA ARG A 272 13.38 14.28 24.05
C ARG A 272 11.88 14.27 24.36
N GLN A 273 11.04 13.98 23.38
CA GLN A 273 9.58 13.87 23.59
C GLN A 273 9.23 12.68 24.50
N GLN A 274 9.88 11.53 24.32
CA GLN A 274 9.69 10.36 25.17
C GLN A 274 10.15 10.61 26.61
N GLU A 275 11.32 11.24 26.80
CA GLU A 275 11.84 11.61 28.11
C GLU A 275 10.89 12.61 28.82
N ALA A 276 10.38 13.61 28.09
CA ALA A 276 9.41 14.56 28.63
C ALA A 276 8.09 13.89 29.03
N ALA A 277 7.54 13.01 28.19
CA ALA A 277 6.32 12.27 28.49
C ALA A 277 6.49 11.32 29.68
N ALA A 278 7.65 10.67 29.81
CA ALA A 278 7.98 9.82 30.96
C ALA A 278 8.05 10.63 32.25
N LEU A 279 8.69 11.82 32.22
CA LEU A 279 8.75 12.72 33.37
C LEU A 279 7.35 13.21 33.78
N GLU A 280 6.50 13.56 32.81
CA GLU A 280 5.12 13.95 33.07
C GLU A 280 4.32 12.82 33.74
N GLN A 281 4.48 11.57 33.27
CA GLN A 281 3.86 10.41 33.90
C GLN A 281 4.35 10.18 35.33
N GLU A 282 5.66 10.27 35.56
CA GLU A 282 6.23 10.12 36.91
C GLU A 282 5.69 11.18 37.87
N GLN A 283 5.61 12.44 37.42
CA GLN A 283 5.02 13.53 38.21
C GLN A 283 3.54 13.30 38.51
N GLN A 284 2.77 12.77 37.56
CA GLN A 284 1.36 12.45 37.77
C GLN A 284 1.19 11.32 38.80
N ILE A 285 2.00 10.26 38.71
CA ILE A 285 1.99 9.16 39.68
C ILE A 285 2.34 9.70 41.07
N ALA A 286 3.43 10.47 41.19
CA ALA A 286 3.85 11.05 42.45
C ALA A 286 2.78 11.97 43.08
N ARG A 287 2.04 12.75 42.26
CA ARG A 287 0.90 13.55 42.73
C ARG A 287 -0.21 12.68 43.30
N LYS A 288 -0.64 11.65 42.56
CA LYS A 288 -1.68 10.72 43.01
C LYS A 288 -1.28 9.97 44.28
N THR A 289 -0.02 9.55 44.39
CA THR A 289 0.49 8.90 45.60
C THR A 289 0.40 9.85 46.80
N ARG A 290 0.86 11.11 46.66
CA ARG A 290 0.76 12.11 47.74
C ARG A 290 -0.68 12.41 48.13
N GLU A 291 -1.59 12.50 47.16
CA GLU A 291 -3.03 12.68 47.43
C GLU A 291 -3.58 11.49 48.23
N SER A 292 -3.27 10.25 47.83
CA SER A 292 -3.72 9.04 48.55
C SER A 292 -3.15 8.95 49.98
N GLU A 293 -1.89 9.33 50.18
CA GLU A 293 -1.26 9.38 51.50
C GLU A 293 -1.93 10.44 52.39
N GLN A 294 -2.23 11.62 51.85
CA GLN A 294 -2.93 12.67 52.58
C GLN A 294 -4.35 12.24 52.98
N GLU A 295 -5.07 11.57 52.09
CA GLU A 295 -6.39 11.02 52.39
C GLU A 295 -6.31 9.97 53.52
N ARG A 296 -5.33 9.08 53.46
CA ARG A 296 -5.09 8.07 54.50
C ARG A 296 -4.78 8.72 55.86
N LEU A 297 -3.90 9.72 55.89
CA LEU A 297 -3.56 10.46 57.12
C LEU A 297 -4.76 11.25 57.68
N LYS A 298 -5.62 11.79 56.82
CA LYS A 298 -6.88 12.43 57.24
C LYS A 298 -7.85 11.42 57.84
N ALA A 299 -8.00 10.24 57.23
CA ALA A 299 -8.85 9.17 57.73
C ALA A 299 -8.37 8.63 59.09
N GLU A 300 -7.06 8.48 59.27
CA GLU A 300 -6.47 8.06 60.55
C GLU A 300 -6.69 9.11 61.65
N ASN A 301 -6.48 10.39 61.34
CA ASN A 301 -6.73 11.48 62.30
C ASN A 301 -8.21 11.62 62.68
N THR A 302 -9.15 11.45 61.73
CA THR A 302 -10.59 11.48 62.05
C THR A 302 -11.00 10.28 62.90
N ALA A 303 -10.46 9.09 62.63
CA ALA A 303 -10.65 7.90 63.46
C ALA A 303 -10.15 8.11 64.89
N LEU A 304 -8.93 8.64 65.06
CA LEU A 304 -8.36 8.97 66.38
C LEU A 304 -9.20 10.03 67.11
N ARG A 305 -9.70 11.05 66.40
CA ARG A 305 -10.54 12.09 67.00
C ARG A 305 -11.89 11.56 67.44
N ASN A 306 -12.49 10.67 66.67
CA ASN A 306 -13.74 9.98 67.04
C ASN A 306 -13.51 9.03 68.21
N HIS A 307 -12.38 8.33 68.25
CA HIS A 307 -12.00 7.47 69.39
C HIS A 307 -11.79 8.29 70.68
N LYS A 308 -11.09 9.44 70.61
CA LYS A 308 -10.94 10.36 71.76
C LYS A 308 -12.28 10.92 72.23
N ARG A 309 -13.17 11.32 71.30
CA ARG A 309 -14.53 11.80 71.63
C ARG A 309 -15.36 10.73 72.32
N PHE A 310 -15.28 9.48 71.83
CA PHE A 310 -15.95 8.34 72.44
C PHE A 310 -15.46 8.09 73.87
N LEU A 311 -14.13 8.10 74.10
CA LEU A 311 -13.55 7.96 75.43
C LEU A 311 -13.94 9.12 76.38
N SER A 312 -13.96 10.37 75.90
CA SER A 312 -14.39 11.51 76.72
C SER A 312 -15.89 11.48 77.05
N ALA A 313 -16.73 10.97 76.15
CA ALA A 313 -18.17 10.81 76.41
C ALA A 313 -18.42 9.75 77.49
N ILE A 314 -17.64 8.66 77.49
CA ILE A 314 -17.67 7.64 78.54
C ILE A 314 -17.29 8.24 79.90
N ALA A 315 -16.27 9.09 79.96
CA ALA A 315 -15.84 9.74 81.21
C ALA A 315 -16.92 10.65 81.85
N VAL A 316 -17.85 11.21 81.05
CA VAL A 316 -18.97 12.03 81.52
C VAL A 316 -20.22 11.20 81.83
N LEU A 317 -20.45 10.11 81.10
CA LEU A 317 -21.60 9.22 81.27
C LEU A 317 -21.48 8.29 82.49
N VAL A 318 -20.27 7.86 82.85
CA VAL A 318 -20.04 6.95 83.99
C VAL A 318 -20.52 7.52 85.35
N PRO A 319 -20.24 8.80 85.71
CA PRO A 319 -20.79 9.39 86.93
C PRO A 319 -22.32 9.58 86.88
N LEU A 320 -22.90 9.88 85.70
CA LEU A 320 -24.34 10.03 85.50
C LEU A 320 -25.10 8.70 85.61
N LEU A 321 -24.48 7.60 85.18
CA LEU A 321 -25.04 6.25 85.27
C LEU A 321 -24.95 5.67 86.69
N LEU A 322 -23.93 6.04 87.47
CA LEU A 322 -23.80 5.69 88.89
C LEU A 322 -24.92 6.29 89.76
N ALA A 323 -25.49 7.44 89.37
CA ALA A 323 -26.62 8.06 90.08
C ALA A 323 -27.99 7.41 89.78
N ALA A 324 -28.12 6.71 88.66
CA ALA A 324 -29.36 6.02 88.26
C ALA A 324 -29.47 4.58 88.81
N ALA A 325 -28.42 4.05 89.47
CA ALA A 325 -28.25 2.63 89.77
C ALA A 325 -28.71 2.17 91.17
N ILE A 326 -29.49 2.96 91.92
CA ILE A 326 -30.08 2.53 93.22
C ILE A 326 -31.52 1.98 93.07
N GLY A 327 -32.20 2.21 91.95
CA GLY A 327 -33.57 1.73 91.74
C GLY A 327 -33.65 0.57 90.75
N ALA A 328 -33.73 -0.66 91.28
CA ALA A 328 -34.22 -1.86 90.59
C ALA A 328 -33.60 -2.13 89.20
N GLY A 329 -32.58 -2.98 89.11
CA GLY A 329 -32.86 -4.41 89.12
C GLY A 329 -33.40 -4.84 87.76
N TRP A 330 -32.54 -5.41 86.93
CA TRP A 330 -32.68 -6.78 86.46
C TRP A 330 -31.51 -7.13 85.54
N GLN A 331 -30.71 -8.07 86.02
CA GLN A 331 -29.76 -8.79 85.21
C GLN A 331 -30.47 -9.53 84.08
N MET A 332 -30.06 -9.26 82.84
CA MET A 332 -29.74 -10.26 81.80
C MET A 332 -29.76 -9.59 80.43
N LYS A 333 -28.65 -8.94 80.05
CA LYS A 333 -28.37 -8.67 78.62
C LYS A 333 -26.92 -8.33 78.26
N ILE A 334 -25.95 -8.44 79.18
CA ILE A 334 -24.58 -7.96 78.94
C ILE A 334 -23.64 -9.10 78.47
N ALA A 335 -24.17 -10.11 77.79
CA ALA A 335 -23.35 -11.17 77.18
C ALA A 335 -23.85 -11.60 75.78
N LYS A 336 -24.55 -10.70 75.06
CA LYS A 336 -24.97 -10.94 73.67
C LYS A 336 -24.50 -9.87 72.67
N ASP A 337 -23.89 -8.79 73.15
CA ASP A 337 -23.51 -7.65 72.31
C ASP A 337 -22.05 -7.70 71.85
N GLU A 338 -21.14 -8.33 72.61
CA GLU A 338 -19.76 -8.57 72.14
C GLU A 338 -19.68 -9.62 71.03
N ALA A 339 -20.55 -10.64 71.06
CA ALA A 339 -20.67 -11.63 69.98
C ALA A 339 -21.25 -11.01 68.70
N LYS A 340 -22.23 -10.10 68.83
CA LYS A 340 -22.80 -9.37 67.68
C LYS A 340 -21.86 -8.33 67.09
N ALA A 341 -20.97 -7.72 67.88
CA ALA A 341 -19.99 -6.78 67.37
C ALA A 341 -18.89 -7.48 66.57
N LYS A 342 -18.42 -8.66 67.02
CA LYS A 342 -17.50 -9.50 66.25
C LYS A 342 -18.15 -10.07 65.00
N ASP A 343 -19.40 -10.54 65.08
CA ASP A 343 -20.15 -10.97 63.89
C ASP A 343 -20.37 -9.82 62.90
N ARG A 344 -20.70 -8.60 63.36
CA ARG A 344 -20.83 -7.44 62.46
C ARG A 344 -19.51 -7.05 61.80
N ALA A 345 -18.38 -7.15 62.50
CA ALA A 345 -17.07 -6.88 61.92
C ALA A 345 -16.66 -7.95 60.90
N VAL A 346 -16.92 -9.23 61.20
CA VAL A 346 -16.69 -10.35 60.27
C VAL A 346 -17.62 -10.24 59.06
N GLN A 347 -18.89 -9.93 59.25
CA GLN A 347 -19.86 -9.70 58.16
C GLN A 347 -19.51 -8.47 57.33
N ALA A 348 -19.01 -7.39 57.95
CA ALA A 348 -18.52 -6.22 57.23
C ALA A 348 -17.23 -6.51 56.44
N ALA A 349 -16.33 -7.35 56.97
CA ALA A 349 -15.13 -7.79 56.28
C ALA A 349 -15.45 -8.73 55.09
N ILE A 350 -16.41 -9.66 55.27
CA ILE A 350 -16.91 -10.53 54.19
C ILE A 350 -17.59 -9.68 53.11
N ALA A 351 -18.46 -8.75 53.49
CA ALA A 351 -19.09 -7.84 52.54
C ALA A 351 -18.08 -6.96 51.79
N ALA A 352 -17.05 -6.43 52.47
CA ALA A 352 -15.98 -5.67 51.83
C ALA A 352 -15.15 -6.55 50.86
N GLN A 353 -14.92 -7.81 51.21
CA GLN A 353 -14.23 -8.77 50.35
C GLN A 353 -15.06 -9.18 49.13
N GLU A 354 -16.38 -9.31 49.28
CA GLU A 354 -17.31 -9.56 48.18
C GLU A 354 -17.38 -8.37 47.21
N VAL A 355 -17.40 -7.14 47.73
CA VAL A 355 -17.34 -5.92 46.91
C VAL A 355 -16.01 -5.84 46.15
N ALA A 356 -14.88 -6.10 46.81
CA ALA A 356 -13.57 -6.11 46.18
C ALA A 356 -13.43 -7.21 45.11
N ARG A 357 -13.99 -8.40 45.35
CA ARG A 357 -14.06 -9.48 44.33
C ARG A 357 -14.94 -9.09 43.15
N ALA A 358 -16.11 -8.50 43.40
CA ALA A 358 -16.99 -8.03 42.33
C ALA A 358 -16.35 -6.92 41.48
N GLU A 359 -15.54 -6.05 42.08
CA GLU A 359 -14.78 -5.02 41.37
C GLU A 359 -13.60 -5.59 40.57
N ALA A 360 -12.90 -6.58 41.13
CA ALA A 360 -11.86 -7.34 40.42
C ALA A 360 -12.43 -8.13 39.23
N ASP A 361 -13.58 -8.78 39.39
CA ASP A 361 -14.25 -9.52 38.32
C ASP A 361 -14.75 -8.56 37.22
N ARG A 362 -15.28 -7.38 37.59
CA ARG A 362 -15.66 -6.34 36.63
C ARG A 362 -14.47 -5.81 35.84
N THR A 363 -13.35 -5.53 36.51
CA THR A 363 -12.13 -5.05 35.84
C THR A 363 -11.53 -6.11 34.92
N ALA A 364 -11.50 -7.38 35.33
CA ALA A 364 -11.08 -8.50 34.48
C ALA A 364 -11.97 -8.66 33.24
N GLN A 365 -13.31 -8.62 33.41
CA GLN A 365 -14.26 -8.67 32.29
C GLN A 365 -14.08 -7.51 31.31
N LEU A 366 -13.77 -6.30 31.80
CA LEU A 366 -13.55 -5.12 30.97
C LEU A 366 -12.25 -5.24 30.17
N LEU A 367 -11.19 -5.74 30.80
CA LEU A 367 -9.88 -5.98 30.15
C LEU A 367 -9.99 -7.06 29.06
N GLU A 368 -10.75 -8.13 29.30
CA GLU A 368 -11.02 -9.16 28.31
C GLU A 368 -11.79 -8.61 27.10
N ARG A 369 -12.82 -7.78 27.34
CA ARG A 369 -13.59 -7.12 26.27
C ARG A 369 -12.72 -6.20 25.40
N LEU A 370 -11.87 -5.37 26.03
CA LEU A 370 -10.94 -4.50 25.30
C LEU A 370 -9.93 -5.30 24.48
N THR A 371 -9.39 -6.37 25.06
CA THR A 371 -8.42 -7.25 24.36
C THR A 371 -9.05 -7.92 23.14
N ASN A 372 -10.28 -8.42 23.27
CA ASN A 372 -11.03 -9.03 22.16
C ASN A 372 -11.41 -7.99 21.09
N SER A 373 -11.75 -6.76 21.49
CA SER A 373 -12.01 -5.64 20.57
C SER A 373 -10.77 -5.32 19.73
N GLU A 374 -9.61 -5.13 20.36
CA GLU A 374 -8.34 -4.87 19.68
C GLU A 374 -7.93 -6.01 18.75
N ARG A 375 -8.08 -7.26 19.19
CA ARG A 375 -7.81 -8.45 18.37
C ARG A 375 -8.68 -8.47 17.12
N THR A 376 -9.96 -8.13 17.25
CA THR A 376 -10.92 -8.08 16.15
C THR A 376 -10.54 -7.01 15.14
N LYS A 377 -10.26 -5.78 15.59
CA LYS A 377 -9.83 -4.68 14.72
C LYS A 377 -8.53 -5.00 13.99
N ARG A 378 -7.55 -5.55 14.72
CA ARG A 378 -6.25 -5.93 14.16
C ARG A 378 -6.39 -6.96 13.04
N ALA A 379 -7.26 -7.98 13.20
CA ALA A 379 -7.47 -8.99 12.16
C ALA A 379 -7.94 -8.39 10.82
N PHE A 380 -8.85 -7.41 10.86
CA PHE A 380 -9.31 -6.70 9.67
C PHE A 380 -8.23 -5.80 9.07
N LEU A 381 -7.49 -5.06 9.91
CA LEU A 381 -6.42 -4.16 9.46
C LEU A 381 -5.23 -4.90 8.84
N THR A 382 -4.86 -6.06 9.39
CA THR A 382 -3.76 -6.88 8.85
C THR A 382 -4.19 -7.79 7.70
N GLY A 383 -5.49 -7.87 7.39
CA GLY A 383 -6.03 -8.75 6.35
C GLY A 383 -5.88 -10.25 6.65
N ASP A 384 -5.85 -10.64 7.94
CA ASP A 384 -5.77 -12.05 8.35
C ASP A 384 -7.12 -12.74 8.12
N ILE A 385 -7.29 -13.31 6.92
CA ILE A 385 -8.54 -13.90 6.48
C ILE A 385 -9.00 -15.07 7.36
N GLU A 386 -8.08 -15.85 7.94
CA GLU A 386 -8.47 -17.00 8.75
C GLU A 386 -9.02 -16.54 10.09
N ALA A 387 -8.38 -15.52 10.70
CA ALA A 387 -8.91 -14.86 11.90
C ALA A 387 -10.28 -14.22 11.63
N ILE A 388 -10.45 -13.50 10.51
CA ILE A 388 -11.73 -12.87 10.13
C ILE A 388 -12.83 -13.93 9.96
N ARG A 389 -12.54 -15.05 9.28
CA ARG A 389 -13.50 -16.17 9.14
C ARG A 389 -13.93 -16.74 10.47
N GLN A 390 -12.99 -16.95 11.40
CA GLN A 390 -13.30 -17.48 12.72
C GLN A 390 -14.19 -16.52 13.52
N LEU A 391 -13.87 -15.22 13.50
CA LEU A 391 -14.66 -14.19 14.14
C LEU A 391 -16.07 -14.10 13.55
N ALA A 392 -16.20 -14.11 12.23
CA ALA A 392 -17.50 -14.08 11.56
C ALA A 392 -18.33 -15.34 11.81
N ARG A 393 -17.70 -16.53 11.91
CA ARG A 393 -18.40 -17.77 12.28
C ARG A 393 -18.88 -17.75 13.73
N ALA A 394 -18.06 -17.22 14.65
CA ALA A 394 -18.43 -17.09 16.06
C ALA A 394 -19.56 -16.08 16.28
N ALA A 395 -19.56 -14.97 15.54
CA ALA A 395 -20.61 -13.95 15.60
C ALA A 395 -21.92 -14.38 14.90
N GLY A 396 -21.83 -15.20 13.85
CA GLY A 396 -22.96 -15.63 13.04
C GLY A 396 -23.50 -14.55 12.09
N LYS A 397 -24.48 -14.92 11.26
CA LYS A 397 -25.23 -13.94 10.45
C LYS A 397 -26.24 -13.24 11.33
N SER A 398 -26.19 -11.91 11.39
CA SER A 398 -27.15 -11.13 12.17
C SER A 398 -28.35 -10.76 11.28
N PRO A 399 -29.57 -11.27 11.55
CA PRO A 399 -30.75 -10.97 10.72
C PRO A 399 -31.19 -9.50 10.80
N GLU A 400 -30.76 -8.78 11.84
CA GLU A 400 -31.07 -7.36 12.07
C GLU A 400 -30.12 -6.42 11.31
N MET A 401 -28.89 -6.87 11.02
CA MET A 401 -27.88 -6.10 10.28
C MET A 401 -27.85 -6.52 8.81
N GLN A 402 -28.62 -5.81 7.99
CA GLN A 402 -28.78 -6.05 6.58
C GLN A 402 -27.97 -5.05 5.76
N PHE A 403 -27.28 -5.56 4.75
CA PHE A 403 -26.45 -4.79 3.84
C PHE A 403 -26.92 -5.01 2.40
N GLY A 404 -26.95 -3.92 1.64
CA GLY A 404 -27.28 -3.89 0.23
C GLY A 404 -26.04 -3.72 -0.64
N ALA A 405 -26.23 -3.96 -1.94
CA ALA A 405 -25.27 -3.61 -2.96
C ALA A 405 -25.99 -3.13 -4.21
N THR A 406 -25.50 -2.06 -4.84
CA THR A 406 -25.92 -1.65 -6.18
C THR A 406 -24.77 -1.86 -7.17
N LYS A 407 -25.12 -2.02 -8.46
CA LYS A 407 -24.16 -2.03 -9.56
C LYS A 407 -24.58 -1.04 -10.63
N THR A 408 -23.64 -0.19 -11.05
CA THR A 408 -23.86 0.78 -12.13
C THR A 408 -22.84 0.52 -13.24
N ALA A 409 -23.29 0.55 -14.50
CA ALA A 409 -22.38 0.36 -15.63
C ALA A 409 -21.35 1.50 -15.66
N SER A 410 -20.06 1.16 -15.65
CA SER A 410 -19.00 2.17 -15.67
C SER A 410 -18.73 2.73 -17.07
N GLY A 411 -19.22 2.05 -18.11
CA GLY A 411 -18.89 2.33 -19.53
C GLY A 411 -17.56 1.70 -19.99
N TRP A 412 -16.77 1.16 -19.06
CA TRP A 412 -15.46 0.57 -19.35
C TRP A 412 -15.53 -0.96 -19.48
N LYS A 413 -14.62 -1.54 -20.26
CA LYS A 413 -14.41 -2.99 -20.35
C LYS A 413 -13.00 -3.32 -19.87
N ALA A 414 -12.86 -4.44 -19.17
CA ALA A 414 -11.57 -5.01 -18.81
C ALA A 414 -10.84 -5.52 -20.07
N SER A 415 -9.55 -5.82 -19.94
CA SER A 415 -8.69 -6.29 -21.03
C SER A 415 -9.15 -7.62 -21.65
N ASP A 416 -9.95 -8.40 -20.93
CA ASP A 416 -10.60 -9.64 -21.39
C ASP A 416 -11.99 -9.41 -22.03
N GLY A 417 -12.40 -8.15 -22.22
CA GLY A 417 -13.66 -7.75 -22.83
C GLY A 417 -14.86 -7.72 -21.87
N LYS A 418 -14.69 -8.09 -20.60
CA LYS A 418 -15.79 -8.07 -19.62
C LYS A 418 -16.18 -6.64 -19.24
N PRO A 419 -17.47 -6.31 -19.17
CA PRO A 419 -17.92 -5.00 -18.70
C PRO A 419 -17.53 -4.79 -17.23
N ILE A 420 -16.94 -3.63 -16.93
CA ILE A 420 -16.62 -3.19 -15.58
C ILE A 420 -17.82 -2.44 -15.02
N TYR A 421 -18.19 -2.76 -13.78
CA TYR A 421 -19.24 -2.06 -13.04
C TYR A 421 -18.64 -1.30 -11.87
N ARG A 422 -19.27 -0.18 -11.51
CA ARG A 422 -19.09 0.43 -10.19
C ARG A 422 -20.07 -0.25 -9.24
N TYR A 423 -19.54 -0.88 -8.20
CA TYR A 423 -20.32 -1.46 -7.12
C TYR A 423 -20.31 -0.51 -5.93
N GLU A 424 -21.45 -0.39 -5.27
CA GLU A 424 -21.60 0.38 -4.04
C GLU A 424 -22.24 -0.52 -2.99
N LEU A 425 -21.57 -0.68 -1.84
CA LEU A 425 -21.98 -1.48 -0.70
C LEU A 425 -22.46 -0.53 0.39
N TYR A 426 -23.60 -0.81 1.02
CA TYR A 426 -24.19 0.09 2.01
C TYR A 426 -25.04 -0.68 3.01
N PRO A 427 -25.15 -0.24 4.27
CA PRO A 427 -26.16 -0.77 5.19
C PRO A 427 -27.56 -0.34 4.75
N THR A 428 -28.57 -1.18 5.00
CA THR A 428 -29.96 -0.78 4.68
C THR A 428 -30.43 0.35 5.61
N PRO A 429 -31.39 1.20 5.18
CA PRO A 429 -31.96 2.23 6.05
C PRO A 429 -32.54 1.69 7.36
N ALA A 430 -33.11 0.48 7.34
CA ALA A 430 -33.64 -0.18 8.54
C ALA A 430 -32.51 -0.53 9.53
N SER A 431 -31.37 -1.02 9.04
CA SER A 431 -30.22 -1.31 9.90
C SER A 431 -29.59 -0.03 10.47
N LEU A 432 -29.53 1.05 9.69
CA LEU A 432 -29.08 2.37 10.16
C LEU A 432 -30.02 2.99 11.20
N ALA A 433 -31.33 2.75 11.10
CA ALA A 433 -32.31 3.22 12.08
C ALA A 433 -32.40 2.35 13.34
N GLY A 434 -31.83 1.14 13.31
CA GLY A 434 -31.87 0.16 14.40
C GLY A 434 -30.48 -0.20 14.91
N PRO A 435 -29.98 -1.42 14.65
CA PRO A 435 -28.75 -1.94 15.27
C PRO A 435 -27.49 -1.12 14.98
N LEU A 436 -27.45 -0.38 13.87
CA LEU A 436 -26.30 0.43 13.42
C LEU A 436 -26.47 1.93 13.73
N ALA A 437 -27.48 2.33 14.50
CA ALA A 437 -27.77 3.75 14.76
C ALA A 437 -26.61 4.51 15.44
N SER A 438 -25.80 3.82 16.25
CA SER A 438 -24.61 4.38 16.90
C SER A 438 -23.30 3.99 16.24
N ALA A 439 -23.33 3.47 15.01
CA ALA A 439 -22.11 3.14 14.27
C ALA A 439 -21.29 4.42 14.01
N SER A 440 -19.98 4.35 14.23
CA SER A 440 -19.01 5.40 13.91
C SER A 440 -18.27 5.11 12.60
N GLN A 441 -18.09 3.82 12.29
CA GLN A 441 -17.38 3.37 11.10
C GLN A 441 -17.83 1.96 10.70
N ILE A 442 -17.96 1.70 9.40
CA ILE A 442 -18.22 0.36 8.86
C ILE A 442 -17.10 0.02 7.88
N SER A 443 -16.48 -1.14 8.06
CA SER A 443 -15.44 -1.64 7.17
C SER A 443 -15.88 -2.93 6.48
N TYR A 444 -15.73 -2.95 5.15
CA TYR A 444 -16.08 -4.06 4.27
C TYR A 444 -14.81 -4.77 3.81
N TYR A 445 -14.65 -6.02 4.19
CA TYR A 445 -13.53 -6.86 3.77
C TYR A 445 -13.94 -7.84 2.67
N MET A 446 -13.32 -7.66 1.51
CA MET A 446 -13.55 -8.40 0.27
C MET A 446 -12.48 -9.47 0.11
N ALA A 447 -12.77 -10.67 0.59
CA ALA A 447 -11.83 -11.78 0.66
C ALA A 447 -11.63 -12.49 -0.69
N HIS A 448 -11.18 -11.77 -1.73
CA HIS A 448 -10.95 -12.33 -3.05
C HIS A 448 -9.64 -11.80 -3.68
N GLU A 449 -8.95 -12.64 -4.45
CA GLU A 449 -7.62 -12.33 -4.99
C GLU A 449 -7.62 -11.19 -6.02
N THR A 450 -8.75 -10.94 -6.67
CA THR A 450 -8.89 -9.87 -7.66
C THR A 450 -8.86 -8.46 -7.06
N PHE A 451 -9.01 -8.33 -5.74
CA PHE A 451 -9.02 -7.04 -5.04
C PHE A 451 -7.62 -6.70 -4.53
N ARG A 452 -7.04 -5.60 -5.04
CA ARG A 452 -5.78 -5.03 -4.52
C ARG A 452 -6.00 -4.40 -3.14
N GLU A 453 -7.05 -3.59 -3.01
CA GLU A 453 -7.52 -3.05 -1.74
C GLU A 453 -8.69 -3.91 -1.25
N LYS A 454 -8.40 -4.80 -0.29
CA LYS A 454 -9.39 -5.75 0.23
C LYS A 454 -10.27 -5.18 1.33
N LEU A 455 -9.86 -4.09 1.97
CA LEU A 455 -10.59 -3.44 3.06
C LEU A 455 -11.06 -2.07 2.58
N LEU A 456 -12.37 -1.83 2.59
CA LEU A 456 -12.97 -0.52 2.32
C LEU A 456 -13.65 -0.03 3.58
N THR A 457 -13.36 1.20 3.97
CA THR A 457 -13.89 1.79 5.20
C THR A 457 -14.76 3.00 4.86
N ALA A 458 -15.94 3.07 5.47
CA ALA A 458 -16.90 4.16 5.27
C ALA A 458 -17.42 4.67 6.62
N GLY A 459 -17.71 5.96 6.68
CA GLY A 459 -18.16 6.64 7.89
C GLY A 459 -19.54 7.26 7.71
N PRO A 460 -20.03 8.05 8.68
CA PRO A 460 -21.36 8.65 8.61
C PRO A 460 -21.50 9.67 7.47
N ALA A 461 -20.41 10.33 7.05
CA ALA A 461 -20.43 11.38 6.03
C ALA A 461 -20.93 10.92 4.65
N ASN A 462 -20.76 9.63 4.32
CA ASN A 462 -21.24 9.02 3.08
C ASN A 462 -22.31 7.94 3.34
N GLY A 463 -23.01 8.01 4.46
CA GLY A 463 -24.04 7.02 4.83
C GLY A 463 -23.47 5.61 5.01
N PHE A 464 -22.19 5.50 5.37
CA PHE A 464 -21.44 4.25 5.47
C PHE A 464 -21.35 3.47 4.15
N ALA A 465 -21.52 4.14 3.01
CA ALA A 465 -21.41 3.50 1.70
C ALA A 465 -19.95 3.40 1.24
N ALA A 466 -19.54 2.24 0.73
CA ALA A 466 -18.22 2.01 0.15
C ALA A 466 -18.35 1.62 -1.32
N SER A 467 -17.53 2.20 -2.20
CA SER A 467 -17.60 1.94 -3.64
C SER A 467 -16.29 1.40 -4.21
N TYR A 468 -16.39 0.48 -5.17
CA TYR A 468 -15.24 -0.02 -5.92
C TYR A 468 -15.61 -0.30 -7.38
N GLN A 469 -14.61 -0.45 -8.25
CA GLN A 469 -14.80 -0.85 -9.64
C GLN A 469 -14.28 -2.26 -9.87
N GLY A 470 -15.08 -3.10 -10.51
CA GLY A 470 -14.71 -4.49 -10.75
C GLY A 470 -15.65 -5.21 -11.69
N TRP A 471 -15.45 -6.52 -11.79
CA TRP A 471 -16.31 -7.43 -12.54
C TRP A 471 -16.69 -8.60 -11.64
N GLY A 472 -17.98 -8.87 -11.48
CA GLY A 472 -18.48 -9.95 -10.62
C GLY A 472 -18.95 -9.49 -9.24
N CYS A 473 -19.61 -10.39 -8.52
CA CYS A 473 -20.11 -10.18 -7.17
C CYS A 473 -19.46 -11.20 -6.22
N LEU A 474 -19.46 -10.93 -4.92
CA LEU A 474 -18.89 -11.81 -3.91
C LEU A 474 -20.00 -12.54 -3.14
N THR A 475 -19.85 -13.84 -2.97
CA THR A 475 -20.79 -14.63 -2.14
C THR A 475 -20.63 -14.35 -0.64
N VAL A 476 -19.48 -13.79 -0.23
CA VAL A 476 -19.23 -13.40 1.15
C VAL A 476 -18.46 -12.09 1.19
N VAL A 477 -19.06 -11.09 1.80
CA VAL A 477 -18.40 -9.85 2.25
C VAL A 477 -18.44 -9.84 3.76
N TYR A 478 -17.28 -9.71 4.41
CA TYR A 478 -17.19 -9.57 5.86
C TYR A 478 -17.31 -8.11 6.24
N VAL A 479 -18.10 -7.82 7.27
CA VAL A 479 -18.39 -6.46 7.71
C VAL A 479 -17.98 -6.32 9.18
N LEU A 480 -17.15 -5.32 9.45
CA LEU A 480 -16.80 -4.88 10.79
C LEU A 480 -17.54 -3.58 11.08
N VAL A 481 -18.33 -3.55 12.14
CA VAL A 481 -19.05 -2.36 12.60
C VAL A 481 -18.40 -1.86 13.87
N GLU A 482 -17.92 -0.63 13.84
CA GLU A 482 -17.41 0.08 15.00
C GLU A 482 -18.44 1.12 15.45
N TYR A 483 -18.57 1.30 16.76
CA TYR A 483 -19.56 2.18 17.36
C TYR A 483 -18.91 3.46 17.91
N ALA A 484 -19.72 4.49 18.10
CA ALA A 484 -19.28 5.76 18.68
C ALA A 484 -18.92 5.64 20.17
N ASP A 485 -19.53 4.67 20.87
CA ASP A 485 -19.18 4.32 22.24
C ASP A 485 -17.89 3.46 22.25
N PRO A 486 -16.77 3.96 22.79
CA PRO A 486 -15.51 3.23 22.84
C PRO A 486 -15.55 1.99 23.76
N GLU A 487 -16.52 1.90 24.68
CA GLU A 487 -16.71 0.73 25.54
C GLU A 487 -17.53 -0.38 24.86
N ARG A 488 -18.21 -0.07 23.75
CA ARG A 488 -18.97 -1.06 22.98
C ARG A 488 -18.01 -1.82 22.04
N PRO A 489 -17.91 -3.16 22.16
CA PRO A 489 -17.07 -3.94 21.26
C PRO A 489 -17.59 -3.85 19.82
N PRO A 490 -16.70 -3.97 18.82
CA PRO A 490 -17.12 -3.97 17.43
C PRO A 490 -17.87 -5.26 17.09
N ASP A 491 -18.88 -5.14 16.23
CA ASP A 491 -19.63 -6.28 15.74
C ASP A 491 -19.05 -6.77 14.41
N VAL A 492 -19.02 -8.08 14.23
CA VAL A 492 -18.60 -8.72 12.98
C VAL A 492 -19.79 -9.45 12.38
N THR A 493 -20.04 -9.24 11.08
CA THR A 493 -21.04 -10.03 10.36
C THR A 493 -20.60 -10.30 8.92
N SER A 494 -21.41 -11.02 8.17
CA SER A 494 -21.16 -11.28 6.75
C SER A 494 -22.45 -11.38 5.97
N TYR A 495 -22.41 -10.96 4.71
CA TYR A 495 -23.55 -11.07 3.80
C TYR A 495 -23.13 -11.48 2.39
N ASP A 496 -24.10 -11.97 1.63
CA ASP A 496 -23.91 -12.35 0.23
C ASP A 496 -24.23 -11.16 -0.68
N MET A 497 -23.20 -10.63 -1.33
CA MET A 497 -23.34 -9.49 -2.24
C MET A 497 -24.01 -9.90 -3.56
N CYS A 498 -23.86 -11.15 -4.01
CA CYS A 498 -24.56 -11.65 -5.20
C CYS A 498 -26.07 -11.72 -4.95
N GLU A 499 -26.49 -12.23 -3.78
CA GLU A 499 -27.89 -12.26 -3.35
C GLU A 499 -28.45 -10.84 -3.24
N ALA A 500 -27.71 -9.92 -2.63
CA ALA A 500 -28.10 -8.51 -2.52
C ALA A 500 -28.26 -7.79 -3.88
N LEU A 501 -27.55 -8.27 -4.92
CA LEU A 501 -27.66 -7.78 -6.30
C LEU A 501 -28.75 -8.50 -7.12
N GLY A 502 -29.49 -9.43 -6.50
CA GLY A 502 -30.57 -10.20 -7.13
C GLY A 502 -30.07 -11.19 -8.19
N ARG A 503 -28.94 -11.86 -7.94
CA ARG A 503 -28.32 -12.82 -8.87
C ARG A 503 -28.48 -14.27 -8.48
#